data_AF-A0A7C1ZE47-F1
#
_entry.id   AF-A0A7C1ZE47-F1
#
_cell.length_a   1.000
_cell.length_b   1.000
_cell.length_c   1.000
_cell.angle_alpha   90.00
_cell.angle_beta   90.00
_cell.angle_gamma   90.00
#
_symmetry.space_group_name_H-M   'P 1'
#
loop_
_entity.id
_entity.type
_entity.pdbx_description
1 polymer ?
#
loop_
_entity_poly.entity_id
_entity_poly.type
_entity_poly.pdbx_seq_one_letter_code
_entity_poly.pdbx_strand_id
1 'polypeptide(L)'
;MTRIGIHYFPDTLHYREEDLHTWLPELLSLGVSWLTLITSENRAIPESFLRGLLEAGIEPILHFPSPLAPPSQVNNIRMFLHTYARWGVRYVILSDRPNIRAAWPTTSWAQIDLVERFLDLFLPMAEAALQANLIPVFPPLEPGGDYWDTAFLRAALEGIKRRGNHYLLDS
;
A
#
# COMPACT_ATOMS: atom_id res chain seq x y z
N MET A 1 22.60 -10.81 3.44
CA MET A 1 22.53 -9.35 3.63
C MET A 1 21.16 -9.04 4.20
N THR A 2 21.10 -8.36 5.35
CA THR A 2 19.86 -7.87 5.97
C THR A 2 19.32 -6.73 5.12
N ARG A 3 18.11 -6.89 4.58
CA ARG A 3 17.40 -5.85 3.85
C ARG A 3 16.60 -5.02 4.85
N ILE A 4 17.15 -3.90 5.30
CA ILE A 4 16.45 -3.00 6.21
C ILE A 4 15.43 -2.19 5.40
N GLY A 5 14.20 -2.13 5.92
CA GLY A 5 13.13 -1.28 5.41
C GLY A 5 12.74 -0.22 6.43
N ILE A 6 12.44 0.99 5.96
CA ILE A 6 12.05 2.12 6.80
C ILE A 6 10.73 2.71 6.30
N HIS A 7 9.86 3.11 7.22
CA HIS A 7 8.77 4.03 6.90
C HIS A 7 9.35 5.43 6.85
N TYR A 8 9.21 6.09 5.71
CA TYR A 8 9.63 7.47 5.56
C TYR A 8 8.69 8.41 6.34
N PHE A 9 8.75 9.71 6.06
CA PHE A 9 7.88 10.69 6.70
C PHE A 9 6.38 10.30 6.58
N PRO A 10 5.58 10.49 7.64
CA PRO A 10 4.17 10.12 7.67
C PRO A 10 3.28 11.14 6.93
N ASP A 11 3.76 11.68 5.81
CA ASP A 11 3.06 12.69 5.00
C ASP A 11 3.48 12.63 3.52
N THR A 12 2.95 13.56 2.71
CA THR A 12 3.25 13.67 1.26
C THR A 12 4.07 14.92 0.91
N LEU A 13 4.69 15.55 1.92
CA LEU A 13 5.34 16.85 1.79
C LEU A 13 6.85 16.75 1.57
N HIS A 14 7.47 15.64 1.97
CA HIS A 14 8.92 15.43 2.00
C HIS A 14 9.47 14.68 0.78
N TYR A 15 8.94 14.98 -0.42
CA TYR A 15 9.33 14.33 -1.68
C TYR A 15 10.01 15.26 -2.69
N ARG A 16 10.58 16.37 -2.22
CA ARG A 16 11.33 17.30 -3.07
C ARG A 16 12.73 16.76 -3.34
N GLU A 17 13.40 17.31 -4.34
CA GLU A 17 14.80 16.97 -4.62
C GLU A 17 15.71 17.31 -3.43
N GLU A 18 15.44 18.41 -2.73
CA GLU A 18 16.13 18.78 -1.49
C GLU A 18 15.99 17.72 -0.40
N ASP A 19 14.80 17.10 -0.27
CA ASP A 19 14.57 16.01 0.68
C ASP A 19 15.40 14.79 0.30
N LEU A 20 15.41 14.42 -0.98
CA LEU A 20 16.22 13.30 -1.47
C LEU A 20 17.72 13.54 -1.23
N HIS A 21 18.23 14.73 -1.57
CA HIS A 21 19.63 15.08 -1.35
C HIS A 21 20.02 15.03 0.12
N THR A 22 19.11 15.41 1.02
CA THR A 22 19.35 15.40 2.46
C THR A 22 19.36 13.97 3.02
N TRP A 23 18.36 13.16 2.66
CA TRP A 23 18.13 11.87 3.33
C TRP A 23 18.76 10.67 2.64
N LEU A 24 19.01 10.70 1.33
CA LEU A 24 19.57 9.57 0.61
C LEU A 24 20.93 9.09 1.17
N PRO A 25 21.89 9.97 1.52
CA PRO A 25 23.16 9.54 2.12
C PRO A 25 22.97 8.78 3.44
N GLU A 26 22.03 9.22 4.28
CA GLU A 26 21.72 8.59 5.56
C GLU A 26 21.02 7.24 5.39
N LEU A 27 20.08 7.15 4.43
CA LEU A 27 19.44 5.88 4.10
C LEU A 27 20.47 4.85 3.62
N LEU A 28 21.44 5.28 2.81
CA LEU A 28 22.53 4.43 2.34
C LEU A 28 23.49 4.04 3.46
N SER A 29 23.84 4.97 4.36
CA SER A 29 24.74 4.70 5.50
C SER A 29 24.15 3.66 6.47
N LEU A 30 22.82 3.67 6.61
CA LEU A 30 22.05 2.70 7.39
C LEU A 30 21.82 1.35 6.68
N GLY A 31 22.23 1.23 5.41
CA GLY A 31 22.00 0.02 4.62
C GLY A 31 20.53 -0.24 4.30
N VAL A 32 19.73 0.82 4.20
CA VAL A 32 18.33 0.74 3.81
C VAL A 32 18.24 0.26 2.37
N SER A 33 17.33 -0.68 2.14
CA SER A 33 17.05 -1.24 0.80
C SER A 33 15.58 -1.14 0.42
N TRP A 34 14.72 -0.74 1.37
CA TRP A 34 13.28 -0.55 1.15
C TRP A 34 12.81 0.71 1.84
N LEU A 35 11.96 1.47 1.17
CA LEU A 35 11.39 2.69 1.74
C LEU A 35 9.87 2.73 1.50
N THR A 36 9.10 2.68 2.57
CA THR A 36 7.64 2.83 2.49
C THR A 36 7.28 4.31 2.45
N LEU A 37 6.56 4.72 1.40
CA LEU A 37 6.17 6.10 1.13
C LEU A 37 4.65 6.23 1.18
N ILE A 38 4.14 7.14 1.99
CA ILE A 38 2.71 7.49 1.97
C ILE A 38 2.40 8.25 0.68
N THR A 39 1.37 7.82 -0.02
CA THR A 39 0.86 8.50 -1.23
C THR A 39 -0.57 8.99 -1.02
N SER A 40 -1.02 9.89 -1.88
CA SER A 40 -2.38 10.42 -1.89
C SER A 40 -2.98 10.31 -3.29
N GLU A 41 -4.31 10.32 -3.37
CA GLU A 41 -5.02 10.32 -4.66
C GLU A 41 -4.97 11.68 -5.36
N ASN A 42 -4.56 12.74 -4.65
CA ASN A 42 -4.61 14.12 -5.15
C ASN A 42 -3.23 14.65 -5.57
N ARG A 43 -2.15 13.98 -5.16
CA ARG A 43 -0.77 14.43 -5.41
C ARG A 43 0.14 13.23 -5.60
N ALA A 44 0.75 13.16 -6.79
CA ALA A 44 1.80 12.18 -7.10
C ALA A 44 3.07 12.49 -6.30
N ILE A 45 3.80 11.43 -5.94
CA ILE A 45 5.22 11.54 -5.60
C ILE A 45 5.97 11.93 -6.88
N PRO A 46 6.86 12.94 -6.87
CA PRO A 46 7.63 13.32 -8.07
C PRO A 46 8.47 12.17 -8.64
N GLU A 47 8.54 12.08 -9.97
CA GLU A 47 9.34 11.06 -10.67
C GLU A 47 10.82 11.11 -10.26
N SER A 48 11.39 12.32 -10.12
CA SER A 48 12.80 12.49 -9.76
C SER A 48 13.13 11.90 -8.40
N PHE A 49 12.22 12.03 -7.42
CA PHE A 49 12.38 11.42 -6.10
C PHE A 49 12.40 9.89 -6.18
N LEU A 50 11.43 9.29 -6.88
CA LEU A 50 11.33 7.84 -7.02
C LEU A 50 12.48 7.24 -7.82
N ARG A 51 12.86 7.87 -8.94
CA ARG A 51 14.02 7.44 -9.72
C ARG A 51 15.31 7.53 -8.91
N GLY A 52 15.50 8.60 -8.14
CA GLY A 52 16.68 8.74 -7.30
C GLY A 52 16.82 7.63 -6.26
N LEU A 53 15.72 7.18 -5.66
CA LEU A 53 15.73 6.01 -4.77
C LEU A 53 16.09 4.72 -5.53
N LEU A 54 15.43 4.47 -6.66
CA LEU A 54 15.63 3.27 -7.47
C LEU A 54 17.07 3.17 -8.02
N GLU A 55 17.63 4.27 -8.50
CA GLU A 55 19.01 4.38 -8.98
C GLU A 55 20.02 4.12 -7.87
N ALA A 56 19.69 4.50 -6.63
CA ALA A 56 20.48 4.19 -5.45
C ALA A 56 20.26 2.77 -4.90
N GLY A 57 19.42 1.95 -5.53
CA GLY A 57 19.13 0.58 -5.12
C GLY A 57 18.17 0.47 -3.92
N ILE A 58 17.39 1.51 -3.64
CA ILE A 58 16.34 1.51 -2.61
C ILE A 58 14.99 1.26 -3.29
N GLU A 59 14.32 0.17 -2.93
CA GLU A 59 13.02 -0.21 -3.48
C GLU A 59 11.89 0.56 -2.77
N PRO A 60 11.13 1.43 -3.48
CA PRO A 60 10.00 2.12 -2.89
C PRO A 60 8.78 1.21 -2.78
N ILE A 61 8.08 1.26 -1.64
CA ILE A 61 6.75 0.67 -1.46
C ILE A 61 5.76 1.82 -1.31
N LEU A 62 4.80 1.96 -2.23
CA LEU A 62 3.84 3.06 -2.16
C LEU A 62 2.59 2.65 -1.40
N HIS A 63 2.33 3.32 -0.28
CA HIS A 63 1.18 3.05 0.56
C HIS A 63 0.08 4.09 0.34
N PHE A 64 -1.06 3.65 -0.19
CA PHE A 64 -2.28 4.44 -0.30
C PHE A 64 -3.14 4.19 0.94
N PRO A 65 -3.09 5.08 1.96
CA PRO A 65 -3.76 4.85 3.23
C PRO A 65 -5.27 5.14 3.18
N SER A 66 -5.81 5.50 2.00
CA SER A 66 -7.20 5.91 1.83
C SER A 66 -8.13 4.89 2.50
N PRO A 67 -9.01 5.33 3.43
CA PRO A 67 -9.91 4.43 4.13
C PRO A 67 -10.79 3.76 3.11
N LEU A 68 -10.83 2.42 3.16
CA LEU A 68 -11.83 1.53 2.55
C LEU A 68 -12.73 2.20 1.52
N ALA A 69 -12.08 2.50 0.40
CA ALA A 69 -12.59 3.33 -0.67
C ALA A 69 -13.74 2.62 -1.40
N PRO A 70 -14.85 3.31 -1.73
CA PRO A 70 -15.87 2.72 -2.59
C PRO A 70 -15.27 2.42 -3.99
N PRO A 71 -15.82 1.43 -4.73
CA PRO A 71 -15.29 1.03 -6.03
C PRO A 71 -15.11 2.16 -7.05
N SER A 72 -15.84 3.27 -6.92
CA SER A 72 -15.70 4.46 -7.77
C SER A 72 -14.33 5.13 -7.67
N GLN A 73 -13.61 4.99 -6.56
CA GLN A 73 -12.27 5.56 -6.37
C GLN A 73 -11.17 4.70 -7.01
N VAL A 74 -11.43 3.44 -7.36
CA VAL A 74 -10.48 2.60 -8.12
C VAL A 74 -10.08 3.29 -9.42
N ASN A 75 -11.03 3.94 -10.09
CA ASN A 75 -10.77 4.68 -11.33
C ASN A 75 -9.82 5.86 -11.13
N ASN A 76 -9.85 6.50 -9.96
CA ASN A 76 -8.99 7.66 -9.65
C ASN A 76 -7.52 7.23 -9.50
N ILE A 77 -7.27 6.06 -8.91
CA ILE A 77 -5.90 5.60 -8.64
C ILE A 77 -5.26 4.87 -9.83
N ARG A 78 -6.04 4.34 -10.78
CA ARG A 78 -5.51 3.61 -11.96
C ARG A 78 -4.43 4.36 -12.72
N MET A 79 -4.61 5.67 -12.94
CA MET A 79 -3.63 6.49 -13.63
C MET A 79 -2.31 6.57 -12.85
N PHE A 80 -2.38 6.73 -11.52
CA PHE A 80 -1.21 6.74 -10.66
C PHE A 80 -0.49 5.40 -10.67
N LEU A 81 -1.22 4.29 -10.58
CA LEU A 81 -0.66 2.93 -10.61
C LEU A 81 0.15 2.69 -11.89
N HIS A 82 -0.40 3.00 -13.06
CA HIS A 82 0.34 2.87 -14.33
C HIS A 82 1.56 3.80 -14.41
N THR A 83 1.44 5.01 -13.87
CA THR A 83 2.55 5.98 -13.86
C THR A 83 3.70 5.49 -12.98
N TYR A 84 3.40 5.05 -11.76
CA TYR A 84 4.41 4.53 -10.83
C TYR A 84 5.09 3.27 -11.36
N ALA A 85 4.32 2.35 -11.96
CA ALA A 85 4.89 1.17 -12.61
C ALA A 85 5.88 1.55 -13.72
N ARG A 86 5.55 2.54 -14.56
CA ARG A 86 6.45 3.04 -15.61
C ARG A 86 7.72 3.68 -15.07
N TRP A 87 7.68 4.26 -13.87
CA TRP A 87 8.84 4.82 -13.21
C TRP A 87 9.71 3.77 -12.51
N GLY A 88 9.25 2.52 -12.45
CA GLY A 88 10.01 1.38 -11.92
C GLY A 88 9.61 0.94 -10.52
N VAL A 89 8.57 1.54 -9.92
CA VAL A 89 7.97 1.06 -8.67
C VAL A 89 7.39 -0.34 -8.90
N ARG A 90 7.54 -1.24 -7.93
CA ARG A 90 7.02 -2.61 -8.03
C ARG A 90 5.93 -2.92 -7.03
N TYR A 91 5.92 -2.29 -5.85
CA TYR A 91 5.05 -2.69 -4.74
C TYR A 91 4.12 -1.55 -4.32
N VAL A 92 2.85 -1.90 -4.09
CA VAL A 92 1.85 -0.96 -3.56
C VAL A 92 1.06 -1.57 -2.42
N ILE A 93 0.83 -0.81 -1.36
CA ILE A 93 -0.07 -1.16 -0.26
C ILE A 93 -1.37 -0.38 -0.47
N LEU A 94 -2.49 -1.09 -0.46
CA LEU A 94 -3.83 -0.52 -0.69
C LEU A 94 -4.66 -0.64 0.58
N SER A 95 -5.15 0.50 1.08
CA SER A 95 -5.81 0.67 2.39
C SER A 95 -4.86 0.63 3.59
N ASP A 96 -5.37 1.05 4.76
CA ASP A 96 -4.64 1.04 6.03
C ASP A 96 -5.50 0.47 7.16
N ARG A 97 -4.96 -0.52 7.88
CA ARG A 97 -5.52 -1.11 9.11
C ARG A 97 -7.02 -1.38 9.08
N PRO A 98 -7.51 -2.21 8.14
CA PRO A 98 -8.93 -2.56 8.03
C PRO A 98 -9.47 -3.33 9.24
N ASN A 99 -8.62 -3.78 10.16
CA ASN A 99 -9.04 -4.43 11.41
C ASN A 99 -9.25 -3.45 12.57
N ILE A 100 -9.22 -2.13 12.31
CA ILE A 100 -9.52 -1.07 13.29
C ILE A 100 -10.84 -0.40 12.94
N ARG A 101 -11.67 -0.14 13.95
CA ARG A 101 -12.99 0.48 13.81
C ARG A 101 -12.92 1.86 13.15
N ALA A 102 -11.89 2.63 13.48
CA ALA A 102 -11.66 3.97 12.92
C ALA A 102 -11.36 3.97 11.41
N ALA A 103 -10.93 2.84 10.84
CA ALA A 103 -10.71 2.71 9.39
C ALA A 103 -12.02 2.58 8.59
N TRP A 104 -13.16 2.42 9.27
CA TRP A 104 -14.46 2.23 8.66
C TRP A 104 -15.41 3.39 8.95
N PRO A 105 -16.35 3.68 8.04
CA PRO A 105 -17.52 4.48 8.39
C PRO A 105 -18.27 3.86 9.59
N THR A 106 -18.78 4.69 10.50
CA THR A 106 -19.38 4.25 11.77
C THR A 106 -20.46 3.16 11.60
N THR A 107 -21.26 3.26 10.54
CA THR A 107 -22.36 2.31 10.24
C THR A 107 -21.89 1.02 9.58
N SER A 108 -20.64 0.99 9.10
CA SER A 108 -20.06 -0.13 8.36
C SER A 108 -19.36 -1.13 9.28
N TRP A 109 -18.74 -0.70 10.38
CA TRP A 109 -18.00 -1.61 11.26
C TRP A 109 -18.89 -2.70 11.89
N ALA A 110 -20.06 -2.33 12.39
CA ALA A 110 -20.92 -3.23 13.16
C ALA A 110 -21.74 -4.22 12.31
N GLN A 111 -21.62 -4.16 10.99
CA GLN A 111 -22.34 -5.09 10.11
C GLN A 111 -21.63 -6.45 10.11
N ILE A 112 -22.41 -7.50 9.84
CA ILE A 112 -21.90 -8.86 9.67
C ILE A 112 -20.87 -8.94 8.53
N ASP A 113 -20.05 -9.98 8.58
CA ASP A 113 -19.09 -10.33 7.53
C ASP A 113 -18.13 -9.19 7.15
N LEU A 114 -17.63 -8.46 8.17
CA LEU A 114 -16.69 -7.34 8.00
C LEU A 114 -15.53 -7.67 7.05
N VAL A 115 -14.95 -8.86 7.18
CA VAL A 115 -13.82 -9.31 6.34
C VAL A 115 -14.26 -9.50 4.88
N GLU A 116 -15.46 -10.04 4.62
CA GLU A 116 -15.97 -10.18 3.26
C GLU A 116 -16.19 -8.83 2.61
N ARG A 117 -16.75 -7.89 3.37
CA ARG A 117 -16.97 -6.52 2.90
C ARG A 117 -15.66 -5.79 2.69
N PHE A 118 -14.63 -6.08 3.48
CA PHE A 118 -13.28 -5.58 3.20
C PHE A 118 -12.78 -6.12 1.86
N LEU A 119 -12.94 -7.42 1.59
CA LEU A 119 -12.53 -8.02 0.32
C LEU A 119 -13.29 -7.45 -0.89
N ASP A 120 -14.56 -7.08 -0.73
CA ASP A 120 -15.34 -6.40 -1.78
C ASP A 120 -14.73 -5.05 -2.17
N LEU A 121 -14.05 -4.37 -1.25
CA LEU A 121 -13.37 -3.10 -1.49
C LEU A 121 -11.92 -3.30 -1.95
N PHE A 122 -11.21 -4.24 -1.33
CA PHE A 122 -9.78 -4.49 -1.58
C PHE A 122 -9.51 -5.15 -2.94
N LEU A 123 -10.25 -6.19 -3.31
CA LEU A 123 -9.96 -6.99 -4.50
C LEU A 123 -9.96 -6.17 -5.80
N PRO A 124 -10.92 -5.27 -6.06
CA PRO A 124 -10.89 -4.42 -7.26
C PRO A 124 -9.65 -3.52 -7.34
N MET A 125 -9.15 -3.03 -6.20
CA MET A 125 -7.91 -2.23 -6.15
C MET A 125 -6.67 -3.10 -6.41
N ALA A 126 -6.62 -4.29 -5.80
CA ALA A 126 -5.51 -5.22 -5.98
C ALA A 126 -5.41 -5.71 -7.45
N GLU A 127 -6.55 -5.99 -8.08
CA GLU A 127 -6.64 -6.31 -9.51
C GLU A 127 -6.15 -5.14 -10.38
N ALA A 128 -6.53 -3.90 -10.04
CA ALA A 128 -6.05 -2.73 -10.77
C ALA A 128 -4.53 -2.54 -10.67
N ALA A 129 -3.92 -2.86 -9.52
CA ALA A 129 -2.47 -2.84 -9.34
C ALA A 129 -1.78 -3.89 -10.22
N LEU A 130 -2.27 -5.13 -10.23
CA LEU A 130 -1.74 -6.18 -11.10
C LEU A 130 -1.85 -5.83 -12.58
N GLN A 131 -2.99 -5.26 -13.01
CA GLN A 131 -3.18 -4.80 -14.39
C GLN A 131 -2.19 -3.67 -14.77
N ALA A 132 -1.70 -2.92 -13.78
CA ALA A 132 -0.66 -1.91 -13.98
C ALA A 132 0.77 -2.49 -13.92
N ASN A 133 0.95 -3.80 -13.74
CA ASN A 133 2.21 -4.49 -13.47
C ASN A 133 2.85 -4.11 -12.12
N LEU A 134 2.02 -3.86 -11.11
CA LEU A 134 2.43 -3.69 -9.72
C LEU A 134 2.01 -4.90 -8.89
N ILE A 135 2.75 -5.19 -7.84
CA ILE A 135 2.46 -6.23 -6.86
C ILE A 135 1.67 -5.59 -5.70
N PRO A 136 0.37 -5.91 -5.55
CA PRO A 136 -0.39 -5.46 -4.40
C PRO A 136 0.06 -6.21 -3.13
N VAL A 137 0.40 -5.45 -2.10
CA VAL A 137 0.74 -5.96 -0.77
C VAL A 137 -0.50 -5.86 0.11
N PHE A 138 -0.82 -6.93 0.84
CA PHE A 138 -1.93 -6.94 1.79
C PHE A 138 -1.76 -5.81 2.82
N PRO A 139 -2.82 -5.04 3.13
CA PRO A 139 -2.68 -3.88 4.00
C PRO A 139 -2.17 -4.25 5.39
N PRO A 140 -1.43 -3.34 6.05
CA PRO A 140 -1.01 -3.55 7.42
C PRO A 140 -2.24 -3.72 8.31
N LEU A 141 -2.12 -4.58 9.32
CA LEU A 141 -3.11 -4.77 10.38
C LEU A 141 -2.55 -4.20 11.68
N GLU A 142 -3.41 -3.63 12.51
CA GLU A 142 -3.03 -3.17 13.85
C GLU A 142 -2.99 -4.37 14.81
N PRO A 143 -1.85 -4.69 15.44
CA PRO A 143 -1.76 -5.81 16.37
C PRO A 143 -2.73 -5.66 17.54
N GLY A 144 -3.57 -6.67 17.78
CA GLY A 144 -4.59 -6.62 18.84
C GLY A 144 -5.67 -5.54 18.63
N GLY A 145 -5.87 -5.08 17.40
CA GLY A 145 -6.90 -4.09 17.05
C GLY A 145 -8.34 -4.52 17.38
N ASP A 146 -9.31 -3.64 17.08
CA ASP A 146 -10.74 -3.86 17.39
C ASP A 146 -11.27 -5.20 16.84
N TYR A 147 -10.77 -5.62 15.67
CA TYR A 147 -10.85 -7.00 15.20
C TYR A 147 -9.45 -7.63 15.31
N TRP A 148 -9.37 -8.80 15.94
CA TRP A 148 -8.11 -9.52 16.14
C TRP A 148 -7.38 -9.76 14.81
N ASP A 149 -6.20 -9.16 14.67
CA ASP A 149 -5.41 -9.08 13.45
C ASP A 149 -5.16 -10.45 12.79
N THR A 150 -4.74 -11.46 13.55
CA THR A 150 -4.47 -12.79 12.98
C THR A 150 -5.75 -13.52 12.56
N ALA A 151 -6.89 -13.25 13.19
CA ALA A 151 -8.18 -13.78 12.77
C ALA A 151 -8.67 -13.07 11.50
N PHE A 152 -8.50 -11.75 11.43
CA PHE A 152 -8.80 -10.95 10.24
C PHE A 152 -7.98 -11.43 9.04
N LEU A 153 -6.66 -11.57 9.21
CA LEU A 153 -5.75 -12.03 8.16
C LEU A 153 -6.15 -13.42 7.67
N ARG A 154 -6.38 -14.37 8.57
CA ARG A 154 -6.81 -15.73 8.19
C ARG A 154 -8.08 -15.71 7.36
N ALA A 155 -9.12 -15.03 7.87
CA ALA A 155 -10.41 -14.95 7.18
C ALA A 155 -10.28 -14.26 5.82
N ALA A 156 -9.44 -13.23 5.70
CA ALA A 156 -9.20 -12.52 4.45
C ALA A 156 -8.51 -13.44 3.42
N LEU A 157 -7.45 -14.14 3.81
CA LEU A 157 -6.74 -15.08 2.93
C LEU A 157 -7.65 -16.24 2.47
N GLU A 158 -8.45 -16.79 3.39
CA GLU A 158 -9.44 -17.83 3.06
C GLU A 158 -10.54 -17.29 2.13
N GLY A 159 -10.98 -16.04 2.34
CA GLY A 159 -11.93 -15.36 1.47
C GLY A 159 -11.39 -15.11 0.07
N ILE A 160 -10.14 -14.66 -0.07
CA ILE A 160 -9.44 -14.51 -1.37
C ILE A 160 -9.42 -15.85 -2.11
N LYS A 161 -9.03 -16.93 -1.41
CA LYS A 161 -8.99 -18.29 -1.95
C LYS A 161 -10.37 -18.75 -2.43
N ARG A 162 -11.39 -18.63 -1.58
CA ARG A 162 -12.77 -19.05 -1.88
C ARG A 162 -13.37 -18.31 -3.07
N ARG A 163 -13.00 -17.04 -3.27
CA ARG A 163 -13.43 -16.21 -4.41
C ARG A 163 -12.68 -16.51 -5.71
N GLY A 164 -11.70 -17.41 -5.69
CA GLY A 164 -10.94 -17.82 -6.88
C GLY A 164 -9.72 -16.95 -7.19
N ASN A 165 -9.40 -15.96 -6.35
CA ASN A 165 -8.33 -15.00 -6.59
C ASN A 165 -6.95 -15.48 -6.11
N HIS A 166 -6.63 -16.76 -6.36
CA HIS A 166 -5.38 -17.39 -5.91
C HIS A 166 -4.13 -16.71 -6.44
N TYR A 167 -4.21 -16.11 -7.63
CA TYR A 167 -3.10 -15.38 -8.24
C TYR A 167 -2.62 -14.18 -7.40
N LEU A 168 -3.47 -13.61 -6.53
CA LEU A 168 -3.07 -12.57 -5.57
C LEU A 168 -2.27 -13.10 -4.38
N LEU A 169 -2.32 -14.42 -4.15
CA LEU A 169 -1.57 -15.08 -3.07
C LEU A 169 -0.19 -15.55 -3.53
N ASP A 170 -0.01 -15.69 -4.85
CA ASP A 170 1.20 -16.21 -5.49
C ASP A 170 2.02 -15.11 -6.20
N SER A 171 1.52 -13.86 -6.21
CA SER A 171 2.11 -12.70 -6.89
C SER A 171 3.29 -12.06 -6.16
#